data_AF-A0A7D5MRV3-F1
#
_entry.id   AF-A0A7D5MRV3-F1
#
_cell.length_a   1.000
_cell.length_b   1.000
_cell.length_c   1.000
_cell.angle_alpha   90.00
_cell.angle_beta   90.00
_cell.angle_gamma   90.00
#
_symmetry.space_group_name_H-M   'P 1'
#
loop_
_entity.id
_entity.type
_entity.pdbx_description
1 polymer ?
#
loop_
_entity_poly.entity_id
_entity_poly.type
_entity_poly.pdbx_seq_one_letter_code
_entity_poly.pdbx_strand_id
1 'polypeptide(L)'
;MPICLLRNKETDHSPIEVPANISFYGNNHKYELIACGMVSDKVDHAYAFIKENGTWIKYDNEYSFVCKNEQKVLDEIEKHAHLLIYRPI
;
A
#
# COMPACT_ATOMS: atom_id res chain seq x y z
N MET A 1 -12.32 -1.02 -12.67
CA MET A 1 -11.37 -2.14 -12.52
C MET A 1 -10.30 -1.73 -11.52
N PRO A 2 -9.90 -2.60 -10.55
CA PRO A 2 -8.79 -2.31 -9.67
C PRO A 2 -7.50 -2.08 -10.46
N ILE A 3 -6.63 -1.20 -9.96
CA ILE A 3 -5.31 -0.94 -10.56
C ILE A 3 -4.24 -1.47 -9.61
N CYS A 4 -3.27 -2.16 -10.18
CA CYS A 4 -2.13 -2.73 -9.50
C CYS A 4 -0.87 -1.99 -9.96
N LEU A 5 -0.16 -1.37 -9.02
CA LEU A 5 1.13 -0.73 -9.28
C LEU A 5 2.24 -1.57 -8.62
N LEU A 6 3.22 -1.99 -9.41
CA LEU A 6 4.40 -2.71 -8.96
C LEU A 6 5.57 -1.73 -8.86
N ARG A 7 6.23 -1.68 -7.70
CA ARG A 7 7.46 -0.92 -7.51
C ARG A 7 8.64 -1.80 -7.90
N ASN A 8 9.44 -1.34 -8.87
CA ASN A 8 10.73 -1.94 -9.12
C ASN A 8 11.78 -1.34 -8.16
N LYS A 9 12.29 -2.16 -7.23
CA LYS A 9 13.35 -1.75 -6.28
C LYS A 9 14.73 -1.61 -6.93
N GLU A 10 14.94 -2.12 -8.15
CA GLU A 10 16.26 -2.10 -8.81
C GLU A 10 16.69 -0.71 -9.31
N THR A 11 15.77 0.26 -9.40
CA THR A 11 16.06 1.54 -10.07
C THR A 11 15.79 2.79 -9.25
N ASP A 12 15.11 2.72 -8.10
CA ASP A 12 14.88 3.95 -7.32
C ASP A 12 14.55 3.69 -5.83
N HIS A 13 15.48 4.09 -4.95
CA HIS A 13 15.29 4.11 -3.50
C HIS A 13 14.54 5.35 -3.01
N SER A 14 14.12 6.25 -3.90
CA SER A 14 13.40 7.46 -3.53
C SER A 14 12.03 7.12 -2.92
N PRO A 15 11.64 7.75 -1.79
CA PRO A 15 10.27 7.66 -1.30
C PRO A 15 9.34 8.26 -2.36
N ILE A 16 8.32 7.51 -2.74
CA ILE A 16 7.24 7.98 -3.61
C ILE A 16 6.09 8.33 -2.68
N GLU A 17 5.50 9.52 -2.82
CA GLU A 17 4.23 9.82 -2.17
C GLU A 17 3.23 8.75 -2.61
N VAL A 18 2.70 7.97 -1.65
CA VAL A 18 1.68 6.97 -1.93
C VAL A 18 0.35 7.59 -1.54
N PRO A 19 -0.39 8.20 -2.49
CA PRO A 19 -1.56 8.96 -2.12
C PRO A 19 -2.65 7.97 -1.74
N ALA A 20 -3.33 8.23 -0.62
CA ALA A 20 -4.52 7.49 -0.23
C ALA A 20 -5.59 7.52 -1.33
N ASN A 21 -5.60 8.58 -2.15
CA ASN A 21 -6.42 8.69 -3.34
C ASN A 21 -5.62 9.16 -4.56
N ILE A 22 -5.77 8.47 -5.70
CA ILE A 22 -5.13 8.84 -6.96
C ILE A 22 -6.16 9.05 -8.08
N SER A 23 -5.82 9.95 -9.01
CA SER A 23 -6.55 10.15 -10.27
C SER A 23 -5.59 9.88 -11.43
N PHE A 24 -5.98 9.04 -12.37
CA PHE A 24 -5.16 8.75 -13.55
C PHE A 24 -5.47 9.73 -14.69
N TYR A 25 -4.43 10.23 -15.35
CA TYR A 25 -4.59 11.14 -16.50
C TYR A 25 -5.50 10.51 -17.57
N GLY A 26 -6.55 11.25 -17.96
CA GLY A 26 -7.54 10.81 -18.96
C GLY A 26 -8.77 10.11 -18.40
N ASN A 27 -8.83 9.85 -17.09
CA ASN A 27 -10.00 9.31 -16.41
C ASN A 27 -10.27 10.14 -15.14
N ASN A 28 -11.39 10.87 -15.08
CA ASN A 28 -11.86 11.56 -13.86
C ASN A 28 -12.26 10.60 -12.73
N HIS A 29 -11.92 9.31 -12.85
CA HIS A 29 -12.15 8.31 -11.84
C HIS A 29 -11.14 8.46 -10.71
N LYS A 30 -11.66 8.61 -9.50
CA LYS A 30 -10.89 8.58 -8.28
C LYS A 30 -10.67 7.13 -7.89
N TYR A 31 -9.53 6.87 -7.28
CA TYR A 31 -9.20 5.55 -6.77
C TYR A 31 -8.76 5.65 -5.33
N GLU A 32 -9.20 4.72 -4.50
CA GLU A 32 -8.78 4.56 -3.10
C GLU A 32 -7.76 3.43 -3.00
N LEU A 33 -6.69 3.63 -2.22
CA LEU A 33 -5.77 2.56 -1.85
C LEU A 33 -6.46 1.58 -0.88
N ILE A 34 -6.52 0.30 -1.25
CA ILE A 34 -7.21 -0.72 -0.47
C ILE A 34 -6.31 -1.85 0.05
N ALA A 35 -5.15 -2.06 -0.57
CA ALA A 35 -4.19 -3.04 -0.08
C ALA A 35 -2.78 -2.72 -0.60
N CYS A 36 -1.78 -3.23 0.11
CA CYS A 36 -0.40 -3.16 -0.31
C CYS A 36 0.39 -4.40 0.13
N GLY A 37 1.32 -4.81 -0.73
CA GLY A 37 2.31 -5.82 -0.45
C GLY A 37 3.62 -5.15 -0.04
N MET A 38 4.16 -5.59 1.08
CA MET A 38 5.32 -5.01 1.74
C MET A 38 6.45 -6.04 1.77
N VAL A 39 7.69 -5.58 1.68
CA VAL A 39 8.87 -6.41 1.96
C VAL A 39 9.77 -5.64 2.92
N SER A 40 10.06 -6.26 4.06
CA SER A 40 10.99 -5.72 5.06
C SER A 40 12.42 -5.70 4.53
N ASP A 41 13.15 -4.61 4.75
CA ASP A 41 14.55 -4.48 4.29
C ASP A 41 15.54 -5.28 5.16
N LYS A 42 15.14 -5.73 6.36
CA LYS A 42 16.04 -6.35 7.33
C LYS A 42 16.12 -7.87 7.23
N VAL A 43 15.06 -8.46 6.72
CA VAL A 43 14.83 -9.90 6.60
C VAL A 43 13.92 -9.97 5.40
N ASP A 44 14.25 -10.71 4.35
CA ASP A 44 13.40 -10.89 3.15
C ASP A 44 12.05 -11.49 3.53
N HIS A 45 11.20 -10.65 4.12
CA HIS A 45 10.00 -11.01 4.85
C HIS A 45 8.88 -10.17 4.29
N ALA A 46 7.90 -10.85 3.71
CA ALA A 46 6.76 -10.23 3.08
C ALA A 46 5.59 -10.17 4.06
N TYR A 47 4.90 -9.04 4.06
CA TYR A 47 3.67 -8.82 4.82
C TYR A 47 2.76 -7.91 4.00
N ALA A 48 1.52 -7.72 4.43
CA ALA A 48 0.56 -6.89 3.72
C ALA A 48 -0.20 -5.97 4.67
N PHE A 49 -0.64 -4.83 4.16
CA PHE A 49 -1.75 -4.10 4.77
C PHE A 49 -2.97 -4.19 3.86
N ILE A 50 -4.14 -4.39 4.46
CA ILE A 50 -5.43 -4.41 3.78
C ILE A 50 -6.37 -3.47 4.51
N LYS A 51 -7.10 -2.63 3.76
CA LYS A 51 -8.09 -1.68 4.30
C LYS A 51 -9.46 -2.33 4.27
N GLU A 52 -9.97 -2.68 5.44
CA GLU A 52 -11.29 -3.26 5.64
C GLU A 52 -12.19 -2.27 6.37
N ASN A 53 -13.32 -1.88 5.77
CA ASN A 53 -14.29 -0.94 6.37
C ASN A 53 -13.64 0.36 6.90
N GLY A 54 -12.66 0.90 6.17
CA GLY A 54 -11.94 2.12 6.55
C GLY A 54 -10.81 1.91 7.56
N THR A 55 -10.60 0.69 8.06
CA THR A 55 -9.56 0.36 9.03
C THR A 55 -8.45 -0.46 8.36
N TRP A 56 -7.19 -0.10 8.62
CA TRP A 56 -6.06 -0.87 8.15
C TRP A 56 -5.79 -2.08 9.05
N ILE A 57 -5.57 -3.23 8.43
CA ILE A 57 -5.17 -4.47 9.10
C ILE A 57 -3.84 -4.91 8.50
N LYS A 58 -2.84 -5.12 9.36
CA LYS A 58 -1.56 -5.73 8.99
C LYS A 58 -1.69 -7.24 9.04
N TYR A 59 -1.41 -7.91 7.94
CA TYR A 59 -1.30 -9.36 7.84
C TYR A 59 0.18 -9.74 7.71
N ASP A 60 0.67 -10.49 8.68
CA ASP A 60 2.08 -10.88 8.80
C ASP A 60 2.14 -12.38 9.14
N ASN A 61 2.34 -13.21 8.10
CA ASN A 61 2.20 -14.67 8.16
C ASN A 61 0.85 -15.09 8.75
N GLU A 62 0.84 -15.72 9.92
CA GLU A 62 -0.35 -16.21 10.61
C GLU A 62 -1.00 -15.16 11.53
N TYR A 63 -0.38 -13.99 11.67
CA TYR A 63 -0.83 -12.94 12.58
C TYR A 63 -1.54 -11.81 11.83
N SER A 64 -2.59 -11.29 12.46
CA SER A 64 -3.31 -10.10 12.00
C SER A 64 -3.35 -9.04 13.10
N PHE A 65 -3.04 -7.79 12.76
CA PHE A 65 -3.06 -6.66 13.70
C PHE A 65 -3.91 -5.52 13.17
N VAL A 66 -4.86 -5.06 13.97
CA VAL A 66 -5.65 -3.86 13.66
C VAL A 66 -4.78 -2.62 13.88
N CYS A 67 -4.57 -1.84 12.82
CA CYS A 67 -3.77 -0.63 12.84
C CYS A 67 -4.64 0.57 13.24
N LYS A 68 -4.39 1.13 14.43
CA LYS A 68 -5.17 2.26 14.97
C LYS A 68 -4.74 3.64 14.46
N ASN A 69 -3.59 3.73 13.79
CA ASN A 69 -3.04 4.99 13.30
C ASN A 69 -2.77 4.87 11.80
N GLU A 70 -3.65 5.44 11.00
CA GLU A 70 -3.57 5.40 9.54
C GLU A 70 -2.31 6.07 9.01
N GLN A 71 -1.89 7.21 9.58
CA GLN A 71 -0.69 7.91 9.11
C GLN A 71 0.56 7.04 9.25
N LYS A 72 0.71 6.31 10.36
CA LYS A 72 1.83 5.37 10.53
C LYS A 72 1.84 4.25 9.49
N VAL A 73 0.65 3.78 9.09
CA VAL A 73 0.53 2.77 8.03
C VAL A 73 0.97 3.37 6.70
N LEU A 74 0.48 4.55 6.35
CA LEU A 74 0.87 5.24 5.11
C LEU A 74 2.39 5.49 5.05
N ASP A 75 2.99 5.96 6.14
CA ASP A 75 4.44 6.19 6.23
C ASP A 75 5.25 4.88 6.03
N GLU A 76 4.74 3.74 6.48
CA GLU A 76 5.36 2.42 6.28
C GLU A 76 5.22 1.97 4.83
N ILE A 77 4.03 2.18 4.23
CA ILE A 77 3.72 1.88 2.83
C ILE A 77 4.64 2.66 1.88
N GLU A 78 4.79 3.96 2.07
CA GLU A 78 5.65 4.80 1.23
C GLU A 78 7.11 4.31 1.20
N LYS A 79 7.59 3.78 2.33
CA LYS A 79 8.96 3.30 2.46
C LYS A 79 9.14 1.91 1.87
N HIS A 80 8.24 0.98 2.20
CA HIS A 80 8.49 -0.45 2.01
C HIS A 80 7.50 -1.16 1.08
N ALA A 81 6.50 -0.47 0.52
CA ALA A 81 5.55 -1.11 -0.39
C ALA A 81 6.21 -1.45 -1.73
N HIS A 82 5.93 -2.66 -2.19
CA HIS A 82 6.33 -3.19 -3.49
C HIS A 82 5.14 -3.36 -4.43
N LEU A 83 3.95 -3.47 -3.84
CA LEU A 83 2.70 -3.66 -4.53
C LEU A 83 1.67 -2.72 -3.92
N LEU A 84 1.00 -1.93 -4.75
CA LEU A 84 -0.12 -1.07 -4.35
C LEU A 84 -1.36 -1.45 -5.14
N ILE A 85 -2.48 -1.67 -4.43
CA ILE A 85 -3.75 -2.07 -5.02
C ILE A 85 -4.78 -0.98 -4.75
N TYR A 86 -5.31 -0.43 -5.83
CA TYR A 86 -6.26 0.67 -5.84
C TYR A 86 -7.61 0.21 -6.38
N ARG A 87 -8.71 0.68 -5.78
CA ARG A 87 -10.08 0.43 -6.22
C ARG A 87 -10.73 1.75 -6.65
N PRO A 88 -11.48 1.79 -7.77
CA PRO A 88 -12.23 2.98 -8.17
C PRO A 88 -13.32 3.34 -7.15
N ILE A 89 -13.55 4.64 -6.96
CA ILE A 89 -14.61 5.24 -6.11
C ILE A 89 -15.40 6.30 -6.87
#